data_AF-A0A365NZ61-F1
#
_entry.id   AF-A0A365NZ61-F1
#
_cell.length_a   1.000
_cell.length_b   1.000
_cell.length_c   1.000
_cell.angle_alpha   90.00
_cell.angle_beta   90.00
_cell.angle_gamma   90.00
#
_symmetry.space_group_name_H-M   'P 1'
#
loop_
_entity.id
_entity.type
_entity.pdbx_description
1 polymer ?
#
loop_
_entity_poly.entity_id
_entity_poly.type
_entity_poly.pdbx_seq_one_letter_code
_entity_poly.pdbx_strand_id
1 'polypeptide(L)'
;MVWFILILIIVGYVIWKFNDDSKKVARRNESFGGMKKMFPEFVQHFENNGFELVENSGAKLIYKKALTNNPPYNKYFFLGIESKFTNIAFGYVINGNGEKINGLNVEFAKNYRLEEVEMIVRKITGNLQITGAI
;
A
#
# COMPACT_ATOMS: atom_id res chain seq x y z
N MET A 1 -7.62 -7.23 41.35
CA MET A 1 -6.82 -8.14 40.50
C MET A 1 -7.67 -8.89 39.47
N VAL A 2 -8.78 -9.53 39.84
CA VAL A 2 -9.67 -10.26 38.89
C VAL A 2 -10.16 -9.39 37.72
N TRP A 3 -10.49 -8.12 37.97
CA TRP A 3 -10.88 -7.17 36.93
C TRP A 3 -9.79 -6.93 35.87
N PHE A 4 -8.51 -6.89 36.26
CA PHE A 4 -7.40 -6.75 35.31
C PHE A 4 -7.26 -8.00 34.41
N ILE A 5 -7.48 -9.18 34.97
CA ILE A 5 -7.44 -10.44 34.22
C ILE A 5 -8.58 -10.48 33.18
N LEU A 6 -9.79 -10.09 33.58
CA LEU A 6 -10.93 -9.98 32.66
C LEU A 6 -10.67 -9.00 31.52
N ILE A 7 -10.10 -7.83 31.81
CA ILE A 7 -9.73 -6.84 30.79
C ILE A 7 -8.71 -7.43 29.81
N LEU A 8 -7.69 -8.14 30.29
CA LEU A 8 -6.68 -8.76 29.42
C LEU A 8 -7.27 -9.83 28.50
N ILE A 9 -8.20 -10.66 29.00
CA ILE A 9 -8.89 -11.68 28.19
C ILE A 9 -9.72 -11.00 27.08
N ILE A 10 -10.46 -9.94 27.42
CA ILE A 10 -11.29 -9.21 26.44
C ILE A 10 -10.40 -8.54 25.38
N VAL A 11 -9.34 -7.84 25.79
CA VAL A 11 -8.41 -7.19 24.85
C VAL A 11 -7.73 -8.22 23.95
N GLY A 12 -7.28 -9.35 24.51
CA GLY A 12 -6.70 -10.45 23.75
C GLY A 12 -7.67 -11.03 22.73
N TYR A 13 -8.92 -11.24 23.12
CA TYR A 13 -9.98 -11.72 22.21
C TYR A 13 -10.25 -10.73 21.07
N VAL A 14 -10.33 -9.42 21.38
CA VAL A 14 -10.54 -8.37 20.38
C VAL A 14 -9.40 -8.36 19.37
N ILE A 15 -8.14 -8.35 19.82
CA ILE A 15 -6.95 -8.38 18.93
C ILE A 15 -6.97 -9.64 18.04
N TRP A 16 -7.27 -10.79 18.62
CA TRP A 16 -7.36 -12.05 17.87
C TRP A 16 -8.44 -12.00 16.79
N LYS A 17 -9.64 -11.52 17.13
CA LYS A 17 -10.77 -11.40 16.20
C LYS A 17 -10.46 -10.48 15.04
N PHE A 18 -9.87 -9.30 15.30
CA PHE A 18 -9.46 -8.37 14.24
C PHE A 18 -8.41 -9.00 13.31
N ASN A 19 -7.48 -9.80 13.83
CA ASN A 19 -6.49 -10.47 13.01
C ASN A 19 -7.11 -11.56 12.12
N ASP A 20 -8.07 -12.34 12.65
CA ASP A 20 -8.79 -13.36 11.87
C ASP A 20 -9.63 -12.73 10.76
N ASP A 21 -10.35 -11.65 11.06
CA ASP A 21 -11.16 -10.92 10.08
C ASP A 21 -10.29 -10.33 8.95
N SER A 22 -9.12 -9.75 9.28
CA SER A 22 -8.18 -9.26 8.27
C SER A 22 -7.68 -10.37 7.35
N LYS A 23 -7.37 -11.56 7.89
CA LYS A 23 -6.94 -12.71 7.09
C LYS A 23 -8.06 -13.24 6.19
N LYS A 24 -9.31 -13.25 6.67
CA LYS A 24 -10.47 -13.63 5.86
C LYS A 24 -10.67 -12.69 4.68
N VAL A 25 -10.53 -11.38 4.89
CA VAL A 25 -10.60 -10.38 3.80
C VAL A 25 -9.51 -10.61 2.77
N ALA A 26 -8.27 -10.82 3.20
CA ALA A 26 -7.15 -11.10 2.29
C ALA A 26 -7.39 -12.36 1.44
N ARG A 27 -7.82 -13.47 2.07
CA ARG A 27 -8.14 -14.72 1.34
C ARG A 27 -9.29 -14.54 0.36
N ARG A 28 -10.30 -13.75 0.72
CA ARG A 28 -11.41 -13.42 -0.17
C ARG A 28 -10.91 -12.62 -1.38
N ASN A 29 -10.08 -11.61 -1.17
CA ASN A 29 -9.52 -10.82 -2.27
C ASN A 29 -8.61 -11.67 -3.19
N GLU A 30 -7.83 -12.60 -2.62
CA GLU A 30 -7.07 -13.60 -3.39
C GLU A 30 -7.96 -14.46 -4.26
N SER A 31 -9.08 -14.98 -3.73
CA SER A 31 -10.00 -15.81 -4.51
C SER A 31 -10.71 -15.04 -5.63
N PHE A 32 -10.84 -13.71 -5.51
CA PHE A 32 -11.31 -12.85 -6.60
C PHE A 32 -10.24 -12.53 -7.66
N GLY A 33 -9.01 -13.02 -7.51
CA GLY A 33 -7.88 -12.79 -8.43
C GLY A 33 -6.93 -11.68 -7.98
N GLY A 34 -6.92 -11.38 -6.68
CA GLY A 34 -6.00 -10.46 -6.04
C GLY A 34 -6.37 -8.99 -6.19
N MET A 35 -5.52 -8.13 -5.64
CA MET A 35 -5.73 -6.69 -5.60
C MET A 35 -5.76 -6.04 -7.00
N LYS A 36 -5.15 -6.68 -8.01
CA LYS A 36 -5.24 -6.20 -9.40
C LYS A 36 -6.67 -6.09 -9.93
N LYS A 37 -7.51 -7.07 -9.63
CA LYS A 37 -8.93 -7.04 -10.05
C LYS A 37 -9.78 -6.15 -9.17
N MET A 38 -9.36 -5.93 -7.93
CA MET A 38 -10.07 -5.08 -6.98
C MET A 38 -9.83 -3.59 -7.26
N PHE A 39 -8.65 -3.24 -7.78
CA PHE A 39 -8.24 -1.86 -8.07
C PHE A 39 -7.71 -1.71 -9.50
N PRO A 40 -8.52 -2.00 -10.53
CA PRO A 40 -8.07 -2.05 -11.92
C PRO A 40 -7.59 -0.68 -12.45
N GLU A 41 -8.16 0.42 -11.96
CA GLU A 41 -7.77 1.78 -12.35
C GLU A 41 -6.35 2.13 -11.87
N PHE A 42 -5.98 1.70 -10.67
CA PHE A 42 -4.61 1.86 -10.18
C PHE A 42 -3.63 1.01 -10.97
N VAL A 43 -4.00 -0.24 -11.28
CA VAL A 43 -3.19 -1.12 -12.13
C VAL A 43 -2.93 -0.47 -13.48
N GLN A 44 -4.00 0.02 -14.13
CA GLN A 44 -3.90 0.70 -15.41
C GLN A 44 -3.01 1.94 -15.31
N HIS A 45 -3.18 2.76 -14.27
CA HIS A 45 -2.31 3.92 -14.04
C HIS A 45 -0.84 3.52 -13.87
N PHE A 46 -0.53 2.51 -13.06
CA PHE A 46 0.84 2.08 -12.82
C PHE A 46 1.49 1.47 -14.07
N GLU A 47 0.79 0.59 -14.77
CA GLU A 47 1.30 -0.09 -15.96
C GLU A 47 1.51 0.91 -17.11
N ASN A 48 0.58 1.85 -17.32
CA ASN A 48 0.73 2.92 -18.32
C ASN A 48 1.90 3.88 -18.01
N ASN A 49 2.25 4.06 -16.73
CA ASN A 49 3.35 4.92 -16.30
C ASN A 49 4.71 4.19 -16.21
N GLY A 50 4.79 2.94 -16.69
CA GLY A 50 6.03 2.17 -16.74
C GLY A 50 6.49 1.65 -15.38
N PHE A 51 5.56 1.41 -14.45
CA PHE A 51 5.88 0.71 -13.22
C PHE A 51 5.88 -0.81 -13.43
N GLU A 52 6.81 -1.49 -12.76
CA GLU A 52 6.92 -2.93 -12.70
C GLU A 52 6.20 -3.48 -11.47
N LEU A 53 5.44 -4.56 -11.64
CA LEU A 53 4.79 -5.24 -10.53
C LEU A 53 5.83 -5.89 -9.60
N VAL A 54 5.69 -5.67 -8.30
CA VAL A 54 6.52 -6.29 -7.25
C VAL A 54 5.71 -7.28 -6.42
N GLU A 55 4.50 -6.90 -6.01
CA GLU A 55 3.65 -7.74 -5.19
C GLU A 55 2.19 -7.62 -5.64
N ASN A 56 1.50 -8.75 -5.75
CA ASN A 56 0.05 -8.82 -5.90
C ASN A 56 -0.47 -9.92 -4.98
N SER A 57 -0.86 -9.54 -3.76
CA SER A 57 -1.48 -10.41 -2.77
C SER A 57 -2.93 -10.00 -2.55
N GLY A 58 -3.66 -10.69 -1.66
CA GLY A 58 -5.03 -10.31 -1.30
C GLY A 58 -5.13 -9.05 -0.42
N ALA A 59 -4.01 -8.65 0.17
CA ALA A 59 -3.96 -7.50 1.06
C ALA A 59 -3.18 -6.33 0.46
N LYS A 60 -2.22 -6.59 -0.44
CA LYS A 60 -1.32 -5.57 -0.98
C LYS A 60 -1.12 -5.70 -2.48
N LEU A 61 -0.99 -4.54 -3.12
CA LEU A 61 -0.53 -4.39 -4.49
C LEU A 61 0.66 -3.42 -4.46
N ILE A 62 1.82 -3.81 -4.97
CA ILE A 62 3.02 -2.98 -4.97
C ILE A 62 3.63 -2.98 -6.35
N TYR A 63 3.97 -1.79 -6.82
CA TYR A 63 4.63 -1.48 -8.06
C TYR A 63 5.89 -0.67 -7.80
N LYS A 64 6.91 -0.82 -8.65
CA LYS A 64 8.17 -0.05 -8.56
C LYS A 64 8.54 0.60 -9.89
N LYS A 65 9.28 1.68 -9.84
CA LYS A 65 9.86 2.36 -11.01
C LYS A 65 11.25 2.88 -10.66
N ALA A 66 12.21 2.68 -11.55
CA ALA A 66 13.53 3.28 -11.39
C ALA A 66 13.44 4.81 -11.57
N LEU A 67 13.97 5.57 -10.62
CA LEU A 67 14.10 7.02 -10.71
C LEU A 67 15.42 7.43 -11.38
N THR A 68 16.45 6.59 -11.23
CA THR A 68 17.77 6.77 -11.83
C THR A 68 18.22 5.47 -12.47
N ASN A 69 18.85 5.56 -13.63
CA ASN A 69 19.46 4.42 -14.35
C ASN A 69 20.98 4.39 -14.13
N ASN A 70 21.44 4.66 -12.92
CA ASN A 70 22.87 4.70 -12.60
C ASN A 70 23.18 3.62 -11.54
N PRO A 71 23.73 2.45 -11.94
CA PRO A 71 23.83 1.24 -11.11
C PRO A 71 24.35 1.42 -9.66
N PRO A 72 25.35 2.26 -9.36
CA PRO A 72 25.79 2.47 -7.98
C PRO A 72 24.86 3.38 -7.15
N TYR A 73 23.91 4.09 -7.77
CA TYR A 73 23.01 5.07 -7.14
C TYR A 73 21.54 4.85 -7.55
N ASN A 74 21.16 3.63 -7.92
CA ASN A 74 19.80 3.34 -8.35
C ASN A 74 18.83 3.65 -7.21
N LYS A 75 17.96 4.65 -7.44
CA LYS A 75 16.83 4.95 -6.59
C LYS A 75 15.58 4.31 -7.18
N TYR A 76 14.83 3.59 -6.38
CA TYR A 76 13.57 2.99 -6.79
C TYR A 76 12.42 3.65 -6.08
N PHE A 77 11.46 4.13 -6.85
CA PHE A 77 10.18 4.59 -6.34
C PHE A 77 9.20 3.44 -6.30
N PHE A 78 8.54 3.26 -5.16
CA PHE A 78 7.50 2.26 -4.96
C PHE A 78 6.17 2.97 -4.72
N LEU A 79 5.13 2.48 -5.39
CA LEU A 79 3.75 2.83 -5.13
C LEU A 79 2.98 1.56 -4.81
N GLY A 80 2.06 1.63 -3.87
CA GLY A 80 1.25 0.49 -3.54
C GLY A 80 -0.08 0.84 -2.93
N ILE A 81 -0.91 -0.20 -2.83
CA ILE A 81 -2.24 -0.17 -2.24
C ILE A 81 -2.29 -1.28 -1.20
N GLU A 82 -2.83 -0.97 -0.04
CA GLU A 82 -3.21 -1.94 0.97
C GLU A 82 -4.72 -1.89 1.17
N SER A 83 -5.38 -3.05 1.16
CA SER A 83 -6.81 -3.19 1.47
C SER A 83 -6.99 -4.32 2.47
N LYS A 84 -7.18 -3.93 3.74
CA LYS A 84 -7.50 -4.84 4.85
C LYS A 84 -8.82 -4.46 5.51
N PHE A 85 -8.86 -3.26 6.09
CA PHE A 85 -10.05 -2.67 6.70
C PHE A 85 -10.47 -1.40 5.97
N THR A 86 -9.49 -0.54 5.68
CA THR A 86 -9.60 0.64 4.81
C THR A 86 -8.69 0.45 3.60
N ASN A 87 -8.96 1.19 2.53
CA ASN A 87 -8.09 1.20 1.36
C ASN A 87 -7.10 2.34 1.50
N ILE A 88 -5.81 2.01 1.45
CA ILE A 88 -4.74 2.98 1.63
C ILE A 88 -3.81 2.88 0.44
N ALA A 89 -3.59 4.00 -0.25
CA ALA A 89 -2.52 4.16 -1.21
C ALA A 89 -1.29 4.73 -0.49
N PHE A 90 -0.11 4.19 -0.79
CA PHE A 90 1.13 4.61 -0.17
C PHE A 90 2.24 4.68 -1.21
N GLY A 91 3.28 5.45 -0.91
CA GLY A 91 4.51 5.44 -1.69
C GLY A 91 5.74 5.63 -0.84
N TYR A 92 6.86 5.14 -1.34
CA TYR A 92 8.16 5.30 -0.70
C TYR A 92 9.27 5.18 -1.73
N VAL A 93 10.44 5.73 -1.41
CA VAL A 93 11.66 5.58 -2.22
C VAL A 93 12.65 4.71 -1.45
N ILE A 94 13.33 3.81 -2.14
CA ILE A 94 14.53 3.14 -1.65
C ILE A 94 15.72 3.78 -2.37
N ASN A 95 16.64 4.37 -1.61
CA ASN A 95 17.85 4.97 -2.19
C ASN A 95 18.92 3.90 -2.51
N GLY A 96 20.01 4.32 -3.17
CA GLY A 96 21.11 3.41 -3.53
C GLY A 96 21.80 2.73 -2.33
N ASN A 97 21.64 3.28 -1.11
CA ASN A 97 22.16 2.71 0.13
C ASN A 97 21.17 1.73 0.79
N GLY A 98 19.99 1.52 0.21
CA GLY A 98 18.94 0.67 0.76
C GLY A 98 18.05 1.34 1.81
N GLU A 99 18.23 2.64 2.09
CA GLU A 99 17.40 3.36 3.04
C GLU A 99 16.03 3.66 2.44
N LYS A 100 14.99 3.42 3.24
CA LYS A 100 13.60 3.66 2.86
C LYS A 100 13.15 5.05 3.32
N ILE A 101 12.82 5.91 2.37
CA ILE A 101 12.19 7.20 2.61
C ILE A 101 10.69 7.04 2.36
N ASN A 102 9.90 7.05 3.45
CA ASN A 102 8.45 6.92 3.34
C ASN A 102 7.85 8.24 2.80
N GLY A 103 6.87 8.10 1.90
CA GLY A 103 6.01 9.20 1.48
C GLY A 103 4.72 9.26 2.28
N LEU A 104 3.73 9.93 1.72
CA LEU A 104 2.41 10.07 2.30
C LEU A 104 1.58 8.79 2.13
N ASN A 105 0.79 8.45 3.15
CA ASN A 105 -0.29 7.47 3.05
C ASN A 105 -1.61 8.19 2.83
N VAL A 106 -2.39 7.77 1.85
CA VAL A 106 -3.66 8.39 1.46
C VAL A 106 -4.76 7.34 1.51
N GLU A 107 -5.71 7.53 2.42
CA GLU A 107 -6.91 6.71 2.48
C GLU A 107 -7.89 7.09 1.37
N PHE A 108 -8.58 6.12 0.78
CA PHE A 108 -9.57 6.34 -0.26
C PHE A 108 -10.78 5.41 -0.14
N ALA A 109 -11.92 5.88 -0.65
CA ALA A 109 -13.18 5.14 -0.61
C ALA A 109 -13.15 3.92 -1.56
N LYS A 110 -14.05 2.95 -1.34
CA LYS A 110 -14.18 1.78 -2.21
C LYS A 110 -14.69 2.14 -3.62
N ASN A 111 -15.54 3.16 -3.74
CA ASN A 111 -16.12 3.63 -4.99
C ASN A 111 -15.40 4.90 -5.45
N TYR A 112 -14.11 4.79 -5.78
CA TYR A 112 -13.30 5.90 -6.26
C TYR A 112 -13.37 6.01 -7.78
N ARG A 113 -13.04 7.19 -8.32
CA ARG A 113 -12.96 7.44 -9.78
C ARG A 113 -11.50 7.51 -10.24
N LEU A 114 -11.28 7.35 -11.54
CA LEU A 114 -9.94 7.40 -12.13
C LEU A 114 -9.22 8.74 -11.84
N GLU A 115 -9.95 9.86 -11.87
CA GLU A 115 -9.36 11.18 -11.57
C GLU A 115 -8.85 11.27 -10.13
N GLU A 116 -9.48 10.53 -9.20
CA GLU A 116 -9.05 10.47 -7.81
C GLU A 116 -7.76 9.66 -7.67
N VAL A 117 -7.55 8.64 -8.51
CA VAL A 117 -6.28 7.88 -8.57
C VAL A 117 -5.11 8.80 -8.90
N GLU A 118 -5.24 9.64 -9.93
CA GLU A 118 -4.18 10.58 -10.30
C GLU A 118 -3.89 11.58 -9.17
N MET A 119 -4.93 12.10 -8.52
CA MET A 119 -4.77 13.03 -7.40
C MET A 119 -4.07 12.37 -6.22
N ILE A 120 -4.42 11.12 -5.90
CA ILE A 120 -3.79 10.32 -4.85
C ILE A 120 -2.31 10.13 -5.15
N VAL A 121 -1.98 9.68 -6.37
CA VAL A 121 -0.59 9.49 -6.79
C VAL A 121 0.18 10.80 -6.73
N ARG A 122 -0.39 11.91 -7.21
CA ARG A 122 0.23 13.24 -7.14
C ARG A 122 0.50 13.72 -5.71
N LYS A 123 -0.40 13.45 -4.78
CA LYS A 123 -0.19 13.78 -3.34
C LYS A 123 1.00 13.01 -2.77
N ILE A 124 1.10 11.72 -3.11
CA ILE A 124 2.20 10.86 -2.65
C ILE A 124 3.52 11.31 -3.27
N THR A 125 3.58 11.49 -4.60
CA THR A 125 4.79 11.91 -5.30
C THR A 125 5.21 13.33 -4.93
N GLY A 126 4.25 14.25 -4.78
CA GLY A 126 4.53 15.63 -4.39
C GLY A 126 5.14 15.72 -2.99
N ASN A 127 4.66 14.91 -2.04
CA ASN A 127 5.29 14.81 -0.72
C ASN A 127 6.74 14.30 -0.81
N LEU A 128 6.99 13.30 -1.65
CA LEU A 128 8.34 12.75 -1.86
C LEU A 128 9.29 13.73 -2.59
N GLN A 129 8.77 14.62 -3.43
CA GLN A 129 9.56 15.71 -4.02
C GLN A 129 9.91 16.79 -2.99
N ILE A 130 8.96 17.18 -2.13
CA ILE A 130 9.19 18.17 -1.06
C ILE A 130 10.26 17.66 -0.09
N THR A 131 10.32 16.35 0.16
CA THR A 131 11.34 15.74 1.02
C THR A 131 12.68 15.46 0.30
N GLY A 132 12.80 15.79 -0.99
CA GLY A 132 14.00 15.54 -1.80
C GLY A 132 14.28 14.06 -2.08
N ALA A 133 13.28 13.20 -1.89
CA ALA A 133 13.40 11.76 -2.09
C ALA A 133 13.38 11.37 -3.57
N ILE A 134 12.60 12.12 -4.38
CA ILE A 134 12.49 12.00 -5.84
C ILE A 134 13.15 13.20 -6.50
#